data_AF-A0A9J6BU99-F1
#
_entry.id   AF-A0A9J6BU99-F1
#
_cell.length_a   1.000
_cell.length_b   1.000
_cell.length_c   1.000
_cell.angle_alpha   90.00
_cell.angle_beta   90.00
_cell.angle_gamma   90.00
#
_symmetry.space_group_name_H-M   'P 1'
#
loop_
_entity.id
_entity.type
_entity.pdbx_description
1 polymer ?
#
loop_
_entity_poly.entity_id
_entity_poly.type
_entity_poly.pdbx_seq_one_letter_code
_entity_poly.pdbx_strand_id
1 'polypeptide(L)'
;MTSEELKNLQKTHFLQHKQNKEVLKSSENQQKESTKVKFISISSLSASNFNKIENKNVKRKKLKIVSVQTKIKRRLAANGRERRRMKNLNKAFDNLRKYLPSPENNRQLSKYETLQIAQSYITALCELLK
;
A
#
# COMPACT_ATOMS: atom_id res chain seq x y z
N MET A 1 32.43 -26.15 30.73
CA MET A 1 31.46 -25.18 31.24
C MET A 1 31.18 -25.50 32.69
N THR A 2 31.22 -24.51 33.58
CA THR A 2 30.92 -24.68 35.00
C THR A 2 29.41 -24.80 35.21
N SER A 3 28.98 -25.39 36.34
CA SER A 3 27.54 -25.51 36.67
C SER A 3 26.83 -24.15 36.76
N GLU A 4 27.56 -23.06 37.03
CA GLU A 4 27.01 -21.70 37.02
C GLU A 4 26.77 -21.16 35.62
N GLU A 5 27.68 -21.43 34.68
CA GLU A 5 27.52 -21.04 33.27
C GLU A 5 26.29 -21.71 32.63
N LEU A 6 26.02 -22.98 32.98
CA LEU A 6 24.84 -23.70 32.48
C LEU A 6 23.54 -23.13 33.04
N LYS A 7 23.50 -22.76 34.32
CA LYS A 7 22.33 -22.11 34.94
C LYS A 7 22.08 -20.74 34.35
N ASN A 8 23.14 -19.97 34.07
CA ASN A 8 23.04 -18.67 33.43
C ASN A 8 22.54 -18.80 31.98
N LEU A 9 23.00 -19.78 31.22
CA LEU A 9 22.53 -20.04 29.86
C LEU A 9 21.05 -20.50 29.80
N GLN A 10 20.62 -21.31 30.77
CA GLN A 10 19.21 -21.69 30.89
C GLN A 10 18.33 -20.49 31.26
N LYS A 11 18.83 -19.62 32.15
CA LYS A 11 18.14 -18.39 32.54
C LYS A 11 18.04 -17.39 31.38
N THR A 12 19.10 -17.22 30.58
CA THR A 12 19.07 -16.35 29.39
C THR A 12 18.09 -16.87 28.34
N HIS A 13 18.10 -18.17 28.06
CA HIS A 13 17.16 -18.77 27.11
C HIS A 13 15.69 -18.61 27.56
N PHE A 14 15.40 -18.78 28.86
CA PHE A 14 14.06 -18.57 29.40
C PHE A 14 13.60 -17.11 29.32
N LEU A 15 14.48 -16.15 29.61
CA LEU A 15 14.17 -14.71 29.49
C LEU A 15 13.91 -14.32 28.03
N GLN A 16 14.71 -14.84 27.09
CA GLN A 16 14.55 -14.58 25.66
C GLN A 16 13.22 -15.14 25.14
N HIS A 17 12.83 -16.35 25.58
CA HIS A 17 11.53 -16.92 25.24
C HIS A 17 10.35 -16.11 25.83
N LYS A 18 10.52 -15.52 27.02
CA LYS A 18 9.52 -14.65 27.65
C LYS A 18 9.37 -13.32 26.90
N GLN A 19 10.48 -12.70 26.50
CA GLN A 19 10.48 -11.48 25.69
C GLN A 19 9.84 -11.71 24.31
N ASN A 20 10.14 -12.83 23.66
CA ASN A 20 9.53 -13.18 22.38
C ASN A 20 8.00 -13.39 22.47
N LYS A 21 7.49 -13.93 23.60
CA LYS A 21 6.05 -14.03 23.85
C LYS A 21 5.37 -12.67 24.05
N GLU A 22 6.04 -11.70 24.67
CA GLU A 22 5.57 -10.31 24.81
C GLU A 22 5.53 -9.57 23.46
N VAL A 23 6.54 -9.78 22.61
CA VAL A 23 6.62 -9.20 21.24
C VAL A 23 5.52 -9.77 20.33
N LEU A 24 5.17 -11.06 20.47
CA LEU A 24 4.12 -11.68 19.68
C LEU A 24 2.71 -11.18 20.09
N LYS A 25 2.47 -10.96 21.38
CA LYS A 25 1.22 -10.35 21.89
C LYS A 25 1.03 -8.90 21.44
N SER A 26 2.11 -8.14 21.31
CA SER A 26 2.06 -6.76 20.80
C SER A 26 1.82 -6.69 19.29
N SER A 27 2.25 -7.70 18.53
CA SER A 27 1.99 -7.82 17.08
C SER A 27 0.53 -8.18 16.74
N GLU A 28 -0.14 -9.00 17.57
CA GLU A 28 -1.59 -9.27 17.42
C GLU A 28 -2.46 -8.04 17.72
N ASN A 29 -2.02 -7.16 18.62
CA ASN A 29 -2.70 -5.90 18.88
C ASN A 29 -2.53 -4.90 17.73
N GLN A 30 -1.41 -4.90 17.00
CA GLN A 30 -1.22 -4.00 15.85
C GLN A 30 -2.16 -4.30 14.66
N GLN A 31 -2.57 -5.55 14.47
CA GLN A 31 -3.60 -5.87 13.46
C GLN A 31 -5.00 -5.37 13.88
N LYS A 32 -5.33 -5.38 15.17
CA LYS A 32 -6.59 -4.81 15.71
C LYS A 32 -6.56 -3.28 15.77
N GLU A 33 -5.40 -2.68 16.02
CA GLU A 33 -5.22 -1.23 16.19
C GLU A 33 -5.26 -0.45 14.86
N SER A 34 -4.92 -1.10 13.73
CA SER A 34 -5.12 -0.53 12.38
C SER A 34 -6.58 -0.15 12.07
N THR A 35 -7.54 -0.81 12.74
CA THR A 35 -8.98 -0.50 12.61
C THR A 35 -9.49 0.50 13.65
N LYS A 36 -8.79 0.68 14.78
CA LYS A 36 -9.22 1.55 15.88
C LYS A 36 -8.61 2.96 15.83
N VAL A 37 -7.39 3.13 15.32
CA VAL A 37 -6.67 4.43 15.32
C VAL A 37 -7.24 5.44 14.31
N LYS A 38 -8.09 5.05 13.35
CA LYS A 38 -8.64 6.00 12.36
C LYS A 38 -9.97 6.66 12.75
N PHE A 39 -10.55 6.30 13.90
CA PHE A 39 -11.91 6.73 14.26
C PHE A 39 -11.97 7.98 15.15
N ILE A 40 -10.85 8.48 15.69
CA ILE A 40 -10.88 9.49 16.77
C ILE A 40 -10.51 10.94 16.36
N SER A 41 -9.91 11.20 15.20
CA SER A 41 -9.37 12.56 14.93
C SER A 41 -9.98 13.31 13.74
N ILE A 42 -11.30 13.59 13.71
CA ILE A 42 -11.87 14.74 12.96
C ILE A 42 -13.24 15.19 13.55
N SER A 43 -13.34 15.47 14.86
CA SER A 43 -14.61 15.96 15.45
C SER A 43 -14.51 17.23 16.30
N SER A 44 -13.39 17.94 16.27
CA SER A 44 -13.29 19.21 17.00
C SER A 44 -12.49 20.23 16.19
N LEU A 45 -13.13 20.93 15.25
CA LEU A 45 -12.67 22.27 14.85
C LEU A 45 -13.87 23.11 14.37
N SER A 46 -14.16 24.14 15.18
CA SER A 46 -14.98 25.35 14.95
C SER A 46 -16.47 25.20 14.58
N ALA A 47 -17.32 25.21 15.61
CA ALA A 47 -18.67 25.78 15.51
C ALA A 47 -18.67 27.17 16.19
N SER A 48 -18.22 28.19 15.48
CA SER A 48 -18.42 29.60 15.85
C SER A 48 -19.65 30.15 15.13
N ASN A 49 -20.53 30.78 15.92
CA ASN A 49 -21.76 31.48 15.55
C ASN A 49 -21.64 32.31 14.26
N PHE A 50 -22.63 32.21 13.37
CA PHE A 50 -23.06 33.35 12.55
C PHE A 50 -24.58 33.37 12.37
N ASN A 51 -25.12 34.57 12.57
CA ASN A 51 -26.52 34.90 12.76
C ASN A 51 -27.44 34.60 11.58
N LYS A 52 -28.69 34.30 11.94
CA LYS A 52 -29.87 34.26 11.08
C LYS A 52 -30.03 35.60 10.35
N ILE A 53 -29.91 35.57 9.02
CA ILE A 53 -30.43 36.62 8.13
C ILE A 53 -31.25 35.92 7.04
N GLU A 54 -32.56 36.05 7.13
CA GLU A 54 -33.49 35.77 6.04
C GLU A 54 -33.36 36.87 4.99
N ASN A 55 -33.10 36.50 3.71
CA ASN A 55 -33.85 37.01 2.56
C ASN A 55 -33.37 36.45 1.19
N LYS A 56 -34.36 36.09 0.37
CA LYS A 56 -34.49 36.16 -1.11
C LYS A 56 -33.69 35.21 -2.03
N ASN A 57 -34.46 34.34 -2.68
CA ASN A 57 -34.41 33.93 -4.11
C ASN A 57 -33.04 33.84 -4.80
N VAL A 58 -32.33 32.74 -4.58
CA VAL A 58 -31.42 32.17 -5.59
C VAL A 58 -31.64 30.66 -5.59
N LYS A 59 -32.04 30.07 -6.73
CA LYS A 59 -32.07 28.61 -6.94
C LYS A 59 -30.63 28.06 -6.93
N ARG A 60 -29.98 28.09 -5.77
CA ARG A 60 -28.69 27.45 -5.52
C ARG A 60 -28.97 25.95 -5.53
N LYS A 61 -28.44 25.23 -6.52
CA LYS A 61 -28.36 23.76 -6.50
C LYS A 61 -27.77 23.39 -5.13
N LYS A 62 -28.60 22.90 -4.20
CA LYS A 62 -28.14 22.51 -2.86
C LYS A 62 -27.01 21.50 -3.06
N LEU A 63 -25.78 21.91 -2.79
CA LEU A 63 -24.63 21.03 -2.73
C LEU A 63 -24.99 19.94 -1.72
N LYS A 64 -25.39 18.75 -2.19
CA LYS A 64 -25.68 17.63 -1.31
C LYS A 64 -24.42 17.37 -0.52
N ILE A 65 -24.44 17.69 0.77
CA ILE A 65 -23.33 17.40 1.69
C ILE A 65 -23.22 15.88 1.74
N VAL A 66 -22.31 15.32 0.93
CA VAL A 66 -22.07 13.89 0.87
C VAL A 66 -21.48 13.47 2.21
N SER A 67 -22.13 12.52 2.89
CA SER A 67 -21.65 12.02 4.17
C SER A 67 -20.19 11.56 4.07
N VAL A 68 -19.41 11.80 5.13
CA VAL A 68 -17.99 11.42 5.19
C VAL A 68 -17.81 9.93 4.86
N GLN A 69 -18.71 9.08 5.34
CA GLN A 69 -18.73 7.64 5.05
C GLN A 69 -18.87 7.36 3.54
N THR A 70 -19.73 8.09 2.83
CA THR A 70 -19.90 7.93 1.38
C THR A 70 -18.65 8.38 0.64
N LYS A 71 -18.00 9.48 1.06
CA LYS A 71 -16.71 9.90 0.48
C LYS A 71 -15.63 8.84 0.66
N ILE A 72 -15.54 8.23 1.84
CA ILE A 72 -14.60 7.14 2.12
C ILE A 72 -14.87 5.94 1.22
N LYS A 73 -16.11 5.48 1.12
CA LYS A 73 -16.50 4.35 0.24
C LYS A 73 -16.11 4.61 -1.22
N ARG A 74 -16.36 5.81 -1.73
CA ARG A 74 -15.98 6.22 -3.10
C ARG A 74 -14.46 6.18 -3.30
N ARG A 75 -13.68 6.70 -2.35
CA ARG A 75 -12.21 6.66 -2.41
C ARG A 75 -11.69 5.23 -2.41
N LEU A 76 -12.23 4.36 -1.56
CA LEU A 76 -11.84 2.94 -1.51
C LEU A 76 -12.14 2.23 -2.85
N ALA A 77 -13.31 2.48 -3.43
CA ALA A 77 -13.67 1.94 -4.74
C ALA A 77 -12.74 2.45 -5.85
N ALA A 78 -12.39 3.75 -5.85
CA ALA A 78 -11.43 4.32 -6.79
C ALA A 78 -10.04 3.68 -6.66
N ASN A 79 -9.53 3.53 -5.44
CA ASN A 79 -8.25 2.86 -5.19
C ASN A 79 -8.26 1.39 -5.65
N GLY A 80 -9.39 0.69 -5.46
CA GLY A 80 -9.56 -0.67 -5.95
C GLY A 80 -9.48 -0.76 -7.48
N ARG A 81 -10.09 0.20 -8.19
CA ARG A 81 -10.00 0.27 -9.66
C ARG A 81 -8.57 0.56 -10.12
N GLU A 82 -7.87 1.51 -9.49
CA GLU A 82 -6.50 1.83 -9.88
C GLU A 82 -5.55 0.65 -9.67
N ARG A 83 -5.70 -0.10 -8.57
CA ARG A 83 -4.96 -1.35 -8.38
C ARG A 83 -5.21 -2.35 -9.51
N ARG A 84 -6.46 -2.51 -9.95
CA ARG A 84 -6.79 -3.39 -11.07
C ARG A 84 -6.16 -2.90 -12.39
N ARG A 85 -6.23 -1.60 -12.66
CA ARG A 85 -5.57 -0.99 -13.83
C ARG A 85 -4.07 -1.27 -13.82
N MET A 86 -3.40 -1.08 -12.69
CA MET A 86 -1.97 -1.32 -12.54
C MET A 86 -1.61 -2.80 -12.65
N LYS A 87 -2.44 -3.72 -12.14
CA LYS A 87 -2.27 -5.17 -12.33
C LYS A 87 -2.29 -5.55 -13.82
N ASN A 88 -3.23 -4.99 -14.59
CA ASN A 88 -3.30 -5.23 -16.04
C ASN A 88 -2.06 -4.71 -16.76
N LEU A 89 -1.56 -3.52 -16.39
CA LEU A 89 -0.31 -2.97 -16.92
C LEU A 89 0.87 -3.90 -16.61
N ASN A 90 1.02 -4.34 -15.36
CA ASN A 90 2.10 -5.23 -14.97
C ASN A 90 2.03 -6.56 -15.72
N LYS A 91 0.83 -7.12 -15.94
CA LYS A 91 0.65 -8.32 -16.78
C LYS A 91 1.14 -8.12 -18.22
N ALA A 92 0.91 -6.93 -18.80
CA ALA A 92 1.44 -6.60 -20.13
C ALA A 92 2.97 -6.54 -20.13
N PHE A 93 3.59 -5.96 -19.10
CA PHE A 93 5.04 -5.98 -18.92
C PHE A 93 5.59 -7.41 -18.78
N ASP A 94 4.93 -8.28 -17.99
CA ASP A 94 5.34 -9.67 -17.85
C ASP A 94 5.23 -10.45 -19.16
N ASN A 95 4.20 -10.17 -19.97
CA ASN A 95 4.09 -10.74 -21.31
C ASN A 95 5.19 -10.25 -22.23
N LEU A 96 5.53 -8.96 -22.21
CA LEU A 96 6.62 -8.40 -23.01
C LEU A 96 7.95 -9.09 -22.67
N ARG A 97 8.25 -9.27 -21.38
CA ARG A 97 9.50 -9.91 -20.92
C ARG A 97 9.72 -11.32 -21.46
N LYS A 98 8.65 -12.07 -21.78
CA LYS A 98 8.76 -13.42 -22.36
C LYS A 98 9.39 -13.44 -23.75
N TYR A 99 9.31 -12.32 -24.47
CA TYR A 99 9.84 -12.17 -25.83
C TYR A 99 11.14 -11.37 -25.88
N LEU A 100 11.64 -10.91 -24.72
CA LEU A 100 12.90 -10.22 -24.67
C LEU A 100 14.04 -11.22 -24.43
N PRO A 101 15.23 -10.97 -25.01
CA PRO A 101 16.41 -11.75 -24.67
C PRO A 101 16.68 -11.63 -23.16
N SER A 102 16.63 -12.77 -22.47
CA SER A 102 16.81 -12.82 -21.01
C SER A 102 18.29 -12.74 -20.65
N PRO A 103 18.69 -11.91 -19.67
CA PRO A 103 20.04 -12.01 -19.11
C PRO A 103 20.23 -13.36 -18.42
N GLU A 104 21.47 -13.85 -18.40
CA GLU A 104 21.87 -15.20 -17.96
C GLU A 104 21.40 -15.58 -16.54
N ASN A 105 21.02 -14.60 -15.71
CA ASN A 105 20.72 -14.79 -14.30
C ASN A 105 19.23 -15.01 -14.00
N ASN A 106 18.37 -15.18 -15.02
CA ASN A 106 16.91 -15.36 -14.89
C ASN A 106 16.22 -14.30 -13.99
N ARG A 107 16.87 -13.14 -13.82
CA ARG A 107 16.37 -12.05 -12.99
C ARG A 107 15.28 -11.30 -13.72
N GLN A 108 14.20 -10.96 -13.02
CA GLN A 108 13.14 -10.13 -13.59
C GLN A 108 13.64 -8.71 -13.89
N LEU A 109 13.51 -8.29 -15.15
CA LEU A 109 13.88 -6.95 -15.60
C LEU A 109 12.99 -5.88 -14.99
N SER A 110 13.58 -4.75 -14.57
CA SER A 110 12.83 -3.56 -14.18
C SER A 110 12.01 -3.00 -15.36
N LYS A 111 11.06 -2.10 -15.08
CA LYS A 111 10.23 -1.49 -16.14
C LYS A 111 11.08 -0.73 -17.16
N TYR A 112 12.11 -0.02 -16.70
CA TYR A 112 13.02 0.72 -17.57
C TYR A 112 13.85 -0.23 -18.44
N GLU A 113 14.53 -1.22 -17.82
CA GLU A 113 15.32 -2.21 -18.55
C GLU A 113 14.46 -2.97 -19.58
N THR A 114 13.23 -3.33 -19.22
CA THR A 114 12.28 -4.02 -20.13
C THR A 114 12.01 -3.16 -21.38
N LEU A 115 11.76 -1.86 -21.22
CA LEU A 115 11.50 -0.97 -22.36
C LEU A 115 12.75 -0.73 -23.20
N GLN A 116 13.91 -0.54 -22.55
CA GLN A 116 15.18 -0.32 -23.23
C GLN A 116 15.56 -1.52 -24.10
N ILE A 117 15.52 -2.72 -23.52
CA ILE A 117 15.84 -3.97 -24.23
C ILE A 117 14.84 -4.22 -25.35
N ALA A 118 13.55 -3.95 -25.15
CA ALA A 118 12.55 -4.09 -26.21
C ALA A 118 12.86 -3.21 -27.43
N GLN A 119 13.20 -1.93 -27.21
CA GLN A 119 13.55 -1.02 -28.30
C GLN A 119 14.80 -1.49 -29.04
N SER A 120 15.88 -1.81 -28.32
CA SER A 120 17.11 -2.32 -28.92
C SER A 120 16.88 -3.63 -29.68
N TYR A 121 16.03 -4.52 -29.16
CA TYR A 121 15.77 -5.80 -29.79
C TYR A 121 14.96 -5.65 -31.09
N ILE A 122 13.94 -4.80 -31.12
CA ILE A 122 13.19 -4.48 -32.35
C ILE A 122 14.16 -3.94 -33.42
N THR A 123 15.03 -3.00 -33.07
CA THR A 123 16.01 -2.44 -34.01
C THR A 123 16.94 -3.51 -34.57
N ALA A 124 17.50 -4.37 -33.72
CA ALA A 124 18.40 -5.45 -34.14
C ALA A 124 17.70 -6.44 -35.09
N LEU A 125 16.45 -6.82 -34.81
CA LEU A 125 15.68 -7.68 -35.70
C LEU A 125 15.38 -7.00 -37.03
N CYS A 126 15.07 -5.70 -37.04
CA CYS A 126 14.86 -4.93 -38.26
C CYS A 126 16.14 -4.82 -39.10
N GLU A 127 17.32 -4.75 -38.49
CA GLU A 127 18.61 -4.75 -39.20
C GLU A 127 18.96 -6.12 -39.78
N LEU A 128 18.65 -7.20 -39.07
CA LEU A 128 18.90 -8.57 -39.54
C LEU A 128 18.08 -8.96 -40.78
N LEU A 129 16.91 -8.34 -40.95
CA LEU A 129 15.99 -8.61 -42.06
C LEU A 129 16.21 -7.71 -43.28
N LYS A 130 17.25 -6.86 -43.28
CA LYS A 130 17.68 -6.09 -44.45
C LYS A 130 18.61 -6.91 -45.33
#